data_AF-A0A972I532-F1
#
_entry.id   AF-A0A972I532-F1
#
_cell.length_a   1.000
_cell.length_b   1.000
_cell.length_c   1.000
_cell.angle_alpha   90.00
_cell.angle_beta   90.00
_cell.angle_gamma   90.00
#
_symmetry.space_group_name_H-M   'P 1'
#
loop_
_entity.id
_entity.type
_entity.pdbx_description
1 polymer ?
#
loop_
_entity_poly.entity_id
_entity_poly.type
_entity_poly.pdbx_seq_one_letter_code
_entity_poly.pdbx_strand_id
1 'polypeptide(L)'
;MRIIISPAKKMKVDNDVLYHRHMPVFIDKTKELLDYMRGLSYDELKSLWKCNDSIARLNYNRLRSMDLCNNLTPAILSFEGIQYQYMAPGVFEYEELDYIDEHLRILSGFYGILRPFDGVTPYRLEMQAKPKNWKYKSLYEFWGEKIAEKVFSESNCILNLAS
;
A
#
# COMPACT_ATOMS: atom_id res chain seq x y z
N MET A 1 7.63 -20.06 -4.11
CA MET A 1 6.37 -19.52 -4.67
C MET A 1 6.08 -18.18 -4.01
N ARG A 2 5.59 -17.19 -4.77
CA ARG A 2 5.08 -15.92 -4.23
C ARG A 2 3.63 -15.71 -4.63
N ILE A 3 2.81 -15.34 -3.66
CA ILE A 3 1.40 -15.02 -3.82
C ILE A 3 1.29 -13.51 -3.86
N ILE A 4 0.69 -12.96 -4.90
CA ILE A 4 0.42 -11.52 -4.99
C ILE A 4 -1.08 -11.27 -4.85
N ILE A 5 -1.43 -10.29 -4.01
CA ILE A 5 -2.81 -9.87 -3.76
C ILE A 5 -2.98 -8.37 -3.95
N SER A 6 -4.22 -7.95 -4.21
CA SER A 6 -4.59 -6.53 -4.27
C SER A 6 -4.65 -5.90 -2.87
N PRO A 7 -4.38 -4.58 -2.77
CA PRO A 7 -4.63 -3.82 -1.56
C PRO A 7 -6.13 -3.58 -1.38
N ALA A 8 -6.56 -3.15 -0.19
CA ALA A 8 -7.91 -2.67 0.03
C ALA A 8 -7.98 -1.13 0.02
N LYS A 9 -9.16 -0.59 -0.33
CA LYS A 9 -9.39 0.87 -0.38
C LYS A 9 -9.52 1.52 0.99
N LYS A 10 -10.03 0.77 1.97
CA LYS A 10 -10.20 1.22 3.35
C LYS A 10 -8.96 0.77 4.12
N MET A 11 -8.42 1.70 4.92
CA MET A 11 -7.26 1.44 5.75
C MET A 11 -7.46 2.00 7.16
N LYS A 12 -6.97 1.26 8.15
CA LYS A 12 -6.93 1.64 9.56
C LYS A 12 -5.50 1.75 10.08
N VAL A 13 -5.37 2.46 11.20
CA VAL A 13 -4.21 2.35 12.08
C VAL A 13 -4.52 1.25 13.07
N ASP A 14 -3.61 0.31 13.24
CA ASP A 14 -3.70 -0.79 14.19
C ASP A 14 -2.30 -1.09 14.72
N ASN A 15 -2.02 -0.64 15.95
CA ASN A 15 -0.71 -0.80 16.57
C ASN A 15 -0.77 -1.70 17.81
N ASP A 16 -1.92 -2.32 18.07
CA ASP A 16 -2.19 -3.03 19.32
C ASP A 16 -1.97 -4.53 19.17
N VAL A 17 -2.13 -5.08 17.95
CA VAL A 17 -2.12 -6.53 17.72
C VAL A 17 -0.73 -7.05 17.34
N LEU A 18 -0.08 -6.44 16.34
CA LEU A 18 1.25 -6.82 15.88
C LEU A 18 2.06 -5.58 15.50
N TYR A 19 3.38 -5.67 15.68
CA TYR A 19 4.32 -4.65 15.24
C TYR A 19 4.80 -4.91 13.82
N HIS A 20 5.11 -3.82 13.10
CA HIS A 20 5.80 -3.95 11.82
C HIS A 20 7.22 -4.48 12.05
N ARG A 21 7.71 -5.27 11.09
CA ARG A 21 9.06 -5.87 11.14
C ARG A 21 10.04 -5.13 10.24
N HIS A 22 9.53 -4.51 9.19
CA HIS A 22 10.33 -3.94 8.11
C HIS A 22 9.77 -2.60 7.63
N MET A 23 10.59 -1.88 6.87
CA MET A 23 10.15 -0.71 6.09
C MET A 23 9.88 -1.14 4.65
N PRO A 24 8.91 -0.50 3.96
CA PRO A 24 8.65 -0.76 2.54
C PRO A 24 9.92 -0.65 1.69
N VAL A 25 10.15 -1.63 0.81
CA VAL A 25 11.37 -1.72 -0.01
C VAL A 25 11.57 -0.51 -0.93
N PHE A 26 10.48 0.14 -1.35
CA PHE A 26 10.51 1.30 -2.24
C PHE A 26 10.22 2.62 -1.52
N ILE A 27 10.65 2.76 -0.26
CA ILE A 27 10.32 3.95 0.56
C ILE A 27 10.71 5.28 -0.08
N ASP A 28 11.83 5.36 -0.80
CA ASP A 28 12.25 6.60 -1.46
C ASP A 28 11.36 6.96 -2.66
N LYS A 29 10.80 5.97 -3.34
CA LYS A 29 9.76 6.18 -4.36
C LYS A 29 8.44 6.58 -3.74
N THR A 30 8.09 6.00 -2.59
CA THR A 30 6.92 6.44 -1.81
C THR A 30 7.05 7.92 -1.41
N LYS A 31 8.24 8.38 -0.98
CA LYS A 31 8.49 9.79 -0.67
C LYS A 31 8.27 10.70 -1.88
N GLU A 32 8.83 10.33 -3.05
CA GLU A 32 8.62 11.08 -4.31
C GLU A 32 7.14 11.24 -4.65
N LEU A 33 6.36 10.18 -4.46
CA LEU A 33 4.92 10.17 -4.71
C LEU A 33 4.13 10.97 -3.66
N LEU A 34 4.54 10.89 -2.39
CA LEU A 34 3.97 11.68 -1.30
C LEU A 34 4.17 13.18 -1.55
N ASP A 35 5.38 13.59 -1.94
CA ASP A 35 5.71 14.99 -2.23
C ASP A 35 4.88 15.53 -3.39
N TYR A 36 4.74 14.74 -4.47
CA TYR A 36 3.83 15.06 -5.56
C TYR A 36 2.40 15.27 -5.07
N MET A 37 1.85 14.32 -4.31
CA MET A 37 0.48 14.41 -3.81
C MET A 37 0.28 15.60 -2.87
N ARG A 38 1.27 15.94 -2.04
CA ARG A 38 1.24 17.11 -1.16
C ARG A 38 1.23 18.43 -1.93
N GLY A 39 1.78 18.46 -3.13
CA GLY A 39 1.73 19.62 -4.03
C GLY A 39 0.35 19.89 -4.64
N LEU A 40 -0.56 18.92 -4.61
CA LEU A 40 -1.89 19.04 -5.20
C LEU A 40 -2.88 19.77 -4.27
N SER A 41 -3.84 20.47 -4.90
CA SER A 41 -5.00 21.04 -4.21
C SER A 41 -5.97 19.95 -3.74
N TYR A 42 -6.90 20.31 -2.84
CA TYR A 42 -7.95 19.40 -2.38
C TYR A 42 -8.79 18.84 -3.53
N ASP A 43 -9.19 19.69 -4.49
CA ASP A 43 -10.03 19.27 -5.62
C ASP A 43 -9.28 18.35 -6.59
N GLU A 44 -7.99 18.60 -6.81
CA GLU A 44 -7.12 17.70 -7.58
C GLU A 44 -6.96 16.35 -6.89
N LEU A 45 -6.74 16.33 -5.57
CA LEU A 45 -6.66 15.09 -4.80
C LEU A 45 -7.97 14.32 -4.78
N LYS A 46 -9.10 15.00 -4.59
CA LYS A 46 -10.44 14.39 -4.67
C LYS A 46 -10.69 13.78 -6.05
N SER A 47 -10.30 14.48 -7.12
CA SER A 47 -10.38 13.99 -8.50
C SER A 47 -9.48 12.77 -8.72
N LEU A 48 -8.25 12.79 -8.17
CA LEU A 48 -7.30 11.68 -8.23
C LEU A 48 -7.83 10.43 -7.52
N TRP A 49 -8.40 10.60 -6.32
CA TRP A 49 -8.93 9.51 -5.49
C TRP A 49 -10.30 8.99 -5.90
N LYS A 50 -11.01 9.73 -6.76
CA LYS A 50 -12.36 9.41 -7.25
C LYS A 50 -13.30 8.97 -6.13
N CYS A 51 -13.43 9.82 -5.11
CA CYS A 51 -14.23 9.51 -3.92
C CYS A 51 -15.12 10.68 -3.51
N ASN A 52 -16.05 10.40 -2.58
CA ASN A 52 -16.92 11.43 -2.01
C ASN A 52 -16.15 12.38 -1.07
N ASP A 53 -16.77 13.49 -0.69
CA ASP A 53 -16.13 14.51 0.15
C ASP A 53 -15.73 14.01 1.54
N SER A 54 -16.50 13.11 2.14
CA SER A 54 -16.17 12.56 3.46
C SER A 54 -14.83 11.81 3.41
N ILE A 55 -14.67 10.94 2.42
CA ILE A 55 -13.44 10.16 2.21
C ILE A 55 -12.29 11.07 1.77
N ALA A 56 -12.56 12.07 0.91
CA ALA A 56 -11.55 13.00 0.44
C ALA A 56 -10.99 13.86 1.59
N ARG A 57 -11.85 14.42 2.46
CA ARG A 57 -11.42 15.19 3.64
C ARG A 57 -10.56 14.36 4.59
N LEU A 58 -10.97 13.13 4.87
CA LEU A 58 -10.20 12.22 5.71
C LEU A 58 -8.78 11.99 5.14
N ASN A 59 -8.69 11.65 3.85
CA ASN A 59 -7.40 11.35 3.22
C ASN A 59 -6.55 12.60 2.99
N TYR A 60 -7.17 13.77 2.79
CA TYR A 60 -6.47 15.05 2.72
C TYR A 60 -5.75 15.36 4.03
N ASN A 61 -6.43 15.20 5.17
CA ASN A 61 -5.82 15.39 6.48
C ASN A 61 -4.70 14.38 6.74
N ARG A 62 -4.93 13.09 6.44
CA ARG A 62 -3.92 12.04 6.55
C ARG A 62 -2.67 12.37 5.73
N LEU A 63 -2.83 12.80 4.49
CA LEU A 63 -1.72 13.14 3.59
C LEU A 63 -0.86 14.29 4.15
N ARG A 64 -1.49 15.30 4.74
CA ARG A 64 -0.81 16.48 5.30
C ARG A 64 0.03 16.13 6.53
N SER A 65 -0.49 15.29 7.42
CA SER A 65 0.22 14.86 8.63
C SER A 65 1.01 13.56 8.46
N MET A 66 1.09 13.01 7.25
CA MET A 66 1.71 11.70 7.02
C MET A 66 3.20 11.71 7.38
N ASP A 67 3.63 10.76 8.19
CA ASP A 67 5.03 10.46 8.44
C ASP A 67 5.27 9.00 8.06
N LEU A 68 6.07 8.79 7.01
CA LEU A 68 6.31 7.46 6.47
C LEU A 68 7.20 6.57 7.38
N CYS A 69 7.76 7.13 8.46
CA CYS A 69 8.68 6.43 9.35
C CYS A 69 8.15 6.31 10.79
N ASN A 70 6.97 6.87 11.10
CA ASN A 70 6.41 6.90 12.45
C ASN A 70 4.95 6.45 12.48
N ASN A 71 4.52 5.89 13.61
CA ASN A 71 3.15 5.43 13.84
C ASN A 71 2.66 4.45 12.75
N LEU A 72 3.48 3.43 12.49
CA LEU A 72 3.30 2.50 11.38
C LEU A 72 2.53 1.26 11.82
N THR A 73 1.58 0.85 10.97
CA THR A 73 0.82 -0.39 11.11
C THR A 73 1.32 -1.43 10.12
N PRO A 74 1.44 -2.72 10.47
CA PRO A 74 1.73 -3.78 9.49
C PRO A 74 0.75 -3.74 8.31
N ALA A 75 1.24 -3.81 7.08
CA ALA A 75 0.41 -3.76 5.88
C ALA A 75 -0.77 -4.75 5.92
N ILE A 76 -0.55 -5.97 6.42
CA ILE A 76 -1.58 -7.02 6.52
C ILE A 76 -2.72 -6.67 7.49
N LEU A 77 -2.44 -5.85 8.51
CA LEU A 77 -3.42 -5.37 9.48
C LEU A 77 -4.04 -4.03 9.06
N SER A 78 -3.33 -3.25 8.24
CA SER A 78 -3.79 -1.92 7.85
C SER A 78 -4.93 -1.96 6.83
N PHE A 79 -4.91 -2.90 5.89
CA PHE A 79 -5.92 -3.00 4.84
C PHE A 79 -7.22 -3.64 5.34
N GLU A 80 -8.34 -2.95 5.10
CA GLU A 80 -9.69 -3.45 5.41
C GLU A 80 -10.48 -3.74 4.14
N GLY A 81 -10.65 -5.02 3.83
CA GLY A 81 -11.50 -5.50 2.75
C GLY A 81 -11.83 -6.97 2.95
N ILE A 82 -12.78 -7.50 2.16
CA ILE A 82 -13.30 -8.87 2.31
C ILE A 82 -12.18 -9.92 2.35
N GLN A 83 -11.18 -9.80 1.48
CA GLN A 83 -10.01 -10.69 1.47
C GLN A 83 -9.24 -10.69 2.79
N TYR A 84 -9.00 -9.52 3.38
CA TYR A 84 -8.25 -9.38 4.64
C TYR A 84 -9.12 -9.79 5.84
N GLN A 85 -10.43 -9.55 5.79
CA GLN A 85 -11.38 -9.98 6.81
C GLN A 85 -11.51 -11.49 6.87
N TYR A 86 -11.61 -12.17 5.72
CA TYR A 86 -11.66 -13.63 5.68
C TYR A 86 -10.32 -14.29 5.99
N MET A 87 -9.21 -13.62 5.65
CA MET A 87 -7.88 -14.08 6.07
C MET A 87 -7.72 -13.99 7.60
N ALA A 88 -8.30 -12.98 8.25
CA ALA A 88 -8.25 -12.78 9.69
C ALA A 88 -6.83 -12.88 10.31
N PRO A 89 -5.84 -12.10 9.80
CA PRO A 89 -4.44 -12.19 10.22
C PRO A 89 -4.21 -11.92 11.72
N GLY A 90 -5.16 -11.28 12.41
CA GLY A 90 -5.08 -11.02 13.86
C GLY A 90 -5.27 -12.25 14.74
N VAL A 91 -5.66 -13.40 14.18
CA VAL A 91 -5.78 -14.67 14.92
C VAL A 91 -4.78 -15.74 14.46
N PHE A 92 -3.81 -15.36 13.62
CA PHE A 92 -2.76 -16.26 13.15
C PHE A 92 -1.78 -16.59 14.28
N GLU A 93 -1.33 -17.85 14.30
CA GLU A 93 -0.21 -18.27 15.14
C GLU A 93 1.11 -18.06 14.39
N TYR A 94 2.23 -18.39 15.05
CA TYR A 94 3.57 -18.11 14.50
C TYR A 94 3.80 -18.75 13.13
N GLU A 95 3.30 -19.96 12.91
CA GLU A 95 3.49 -20.69 11.66
C GLU A 95 2.77 -19.99 10.49
N GLU A 96 1.53 -19.53 10.67
CA GLU A 96 0.82 -18.80 9.62
C GLU A 96 1.43 -17.42 9.39
N LEU A 97 1.87 -16.72 10.44
CA LEU A 97 2.53 -15.42 10.33
C LEU A 97 3.83 -15.54 9.53
N ASP A 98 4.64 -16.56 9.81
CA ASP A 98 5.89 -16.79 9.08
C ASP A 98 5.63 -17.22 7.63
N TYR A 99 4.62 -18.06 7.40
CA TYR A 99 4.20 -18.45 6.06
C TYR A 99 3.81 -17.24 5.20
N ILE A 100 2.99 -16.32 5.73
CA ILE A 100 2.62 -15.13 4.96
C ILE A 100 3.80 -14.17 4.78
N ASP A 101 4.68 -14.01 5.78
CA ASP A 101 5.84 -13.12 5.65
C ASP A 101 6.75 -13.58 4.50
N GLU A 102 6.95 -14.89 4.41
CA GLU A 102 7.67 -15.49 3.31
C GLU A 102 6.88 -15.33 2.01
N HIS A 103 5.68 -15.88 1.91
CA HIS A 103 5.03 -16.13 0.63
C HIS A 103 4.17 -14.99 0.07
N LEU A 104 3.62 -14.13 0.91
CA LEU A 104 2.62 -13.15 0.50
C LEU A 104 3.24 -11.79 0.15
N ARG A 105 2.77 -11.18 -0.93
CA ARG A 105 3.06 -9.77 -1.26
C ARG A 105 1.77 -9.04 -1.61
N ILE A 106 1.67 -7.80 -1.14
CA ILE A 106 0.53 -6.92 -1.38
C ILE A 106 0.96 -5.86 -2.40
N LEU A 107 0.30 -5.83 -3.57
CA LEU A 107 0.54 -4.76 -4.53
C LEU A 107 0.02 -3.43 -3.98
N SER A 108 0.67 -2.33 -4.32
CA SER A 108 0.29 -1.01 -3.80
C SER A 108 0.55 0.09 -4.84
N GLY A 109 -0.45 0.92 -5.11
CA GLY A 109 -0.25 2.11 -5.93
C GLY A 109 0.73 3.13 -5.30
N PHE A 110 0.85 3.13 -3.96
CA PHE A 110 1.63 4.11 -3.21
C PHE A 110 3.00 3.59 -2.72
N TYR A 111 3.06 2.31 -2.33
CA TYR A 111 4.29 1.65 -1.87
C TYR A 111 4.90 0.70 -2.93
N GLY A 112 4.24 0.52 -4.06
CA GLY A 112 4.65 -0.41 -5.13
C GLY A 112 4.29 -1.85 -4.78
N ILE A 113 5.04 -2.42 -3.84
CA ILE A 113 4.83 -3.77 -3.32
C ILE A 113 5.24 -3.83 -1.85
N LEU A 114 4.44 -4.54 -1.05
CA LEU A 114 4.61 -4.66 0.39
C LEU A 114 4.73 -6.12 0.81
N ARG A 115 5.54 -6.38 1.83
CA ARG A 115 5.42 -7.57 2.69
C ARG A 115 4.28 -7.38 3.69
N PRO A 116 3.74 -8.47 4.28
CA PRO A 116 2.67 -8.38 5.28
C PRO A 116 3.04 -7.50 6.48
N PHE A 117 4.31 -7.53 6.90
CA PHE A 117 4.81 -6.79 8.07
C PHE A 117 5.64 -5.55 7.72
N ASP A 118 5.54 -5.06 6.48
CA ASP A 118 6.04 -3.72 6.16
C ASP A 118 5.18 -2.68 6.89
N GLY A 119 5.83 -1.73 7.54
CA GLY A 119 5.16 -0.63 8.25
C GLY A 119 4.60 0.39 7.27
N VAL A 120 3.29 0.61 7.32
CA VAL A 120 2.59 1.55 6.45
C VAL A 120 1.76 2.55 7.25
N THR A 121 1.63 3.75 6.70
CA THR A 121 0.58 4.69 7.10
C THR A 121 -0.63 4.59 6.18
N PRO A 122 -1.87 4.73 6.68
CA PRO A 122 -3.07 4.76 5.86
C PRO A 122 -3.01 5.83 4.76
N TYR A 123 -3.30 5.42 3.53
CA TYR A 123 -3.30 6.28 2.36
C TYR A 123 -4.50 5.95 1.47
N ARG A 124 -4.71 6.74 0.42
CA ARG A 124 -5.59 6.39 -0.69
C ARG A 124 -4.88 6.69 -2.00
N LEU A 125 -4.59 5.65 -2.77
CA LEU A 125 -4.07 5.77 -4.12
C LEU A 125 -4.19 4.42 -4.83
N GLU A 126 -5.07 4.36 -5.82
CA GLU A 126 -5.29 3.16 -6.63
C GLU A 126 -4.33 3.16 -7.82
N MET A 127 -3.88 1.99 -8.30
CA MET A 127 -2.92 1.89 -9.41
C MET A 127 -3.44 2.54 -10.70
N GLN A 128 -4.77 2.55 -10.91
CA GLN A 128 -5.41 3.18 -12.08
C GLN A 128 -5.63 4.70 -11.92
N ALA A 129 -5.13 5.32 -10.83
CA ALA A 129 -5.21 6.76 -10.65
C ALA A 129 -4.49 7.49 -11.79
N LYS A 130 -5.07 8.63 -12.22
CA LYS A 130 -4.56 9.44 -13.32
C LYS A 130 -3.93 10.72 -12.76
N PRO A 131 -2.62 10.71 -12.44
CA PRO A 131 -1.95 11.91 -11.96
C PRO A 131 -2.03 13.02 -13.01
N LYS A 132 -2.24 14.25 -12.54
CA LYS A 132 -2.18 15.47 -13.35
C LYS A 132 -0.98 16.31 -12.91
N ASN A 133 -0.44 17.13 -13.81
CA ASN A 133 0.66 18.04 -13.48
C ASN A 133 1.87 17.31 -12.86
N TRP A 134 2.13 16.08 -13.29
CA TRP A 134 3.27 15.28 -12.86
C TRP A 134 4.16 14.91 -14.04
N LYS A 135 5.42 14.57 -13.76
CA LYS A 135 6.37 14.17 -14.81
C LYS A 135 6.04 12.82 -15.44
N TYR A 136 5.27 11.97 -14.76
CA TYR A 136 4.79 10.68 -15.27
C TYR A 136 3.31 10.76 -15.65
N LYS A 137 2.91 10.11 -16.75
CA LYS A 137 1.53 10.10 -17.24
C LYS A 137 0.63 9.14 -16.46
N SER A 138 1.22 8.18 -15.74
CA SER A 138 0.49 7.19 -14.94
C SER A 138 1.36 6.59 -13.84
N LEU A 139 0.73 5.91 -12.87
CA LEU A 139 1.46 5.13 -11.86
C LEU A 139 2.18 3.92 -12.47
N TYR A 140 1.66 3.35 -13.56
CA TYR A 140 2.35 2.28 -14.31
C TYR A 140 3.68 2.78 -14.88
N GLU A 141 3.72 4.01 -15.42
CA GLU A 141 4.96 4.62 -15.92
C GLU A 141 5.92 4.96 -14.77
N PHE A 142 5.38 5.48 -13.66
CA PHE A 142 6.18 5.78 -12.46
C PHE A 142 6.89 4.54 -11.90
N TRP A 143 6.15 3.45 -11.73
CA TRP A 143 6.68 2.21 -11.19
C TRP A 143 7.55 1.47 -12.22
N GLY A 144 7.18 1.55 -13.50
CA GLY A 144 7.87 0.84 -14.58
C GLY A 144 7.98 -0.65 -14.27
N GLU A 145 9.18 -1.20 -14.44
CA GLU A 145 9.44 -2.63 -14.21
C GLU A 145 9.74 -2.98 -12.74
N LYS A 146 9.88 -1.98 -11.84
CA LYS A 146 10.40 -2.18 -10.48
C LYS A 146 9.59 -3.18 -9.66
N ILE A 147 8.26 -3.11 -9.74
CA ILE A 147 7.39 -4.03 -9.00
C ILE A 147 7.58 -5.45 -9.53
N ALA A 148 7.62 -5.63 -10.86
CA ALA A 148 7.79 -6.92 -11.49
C ALA A 148 9.18 -7.51 -11.19
N GLU A 149 10.25 -6.74 -11.38
CA GLU A 149 11.63 -7.12 -11.04
C GLU A 149 11.73 -7.57 -9.59
N LYS A 150 11.09 -6.84 -8.66
CA LYS A 150 11.10 -7.20 -7.25
C LYS A 150 10.39 -8.53 -6.99
N VAL A 151 9.22 -8.76 -7.59
CA VAL A 151 8.48 -10.02 -7.46
C VAL A 151 9.30 -11.20 -8.00
N PHE A 152 9.82 -11.07 -9.22
CA PHE A 152 10.58 -12.14 -9.87
C PHE A 152 11.94 -12.39 -9.23
N SER A 153 12.54 -11.39 -8.58
CA SER A 153 13.78 -11.58 -7.80
C SER A 153 13.59 -12.54 -6.61
N GLU A 154 12.36 -12.73 -6.13
CA GLU A 154 12.09 -13.57 -4.96
C GLU A 154 11.57 -14.97 -5.30
N SER A 155 11.02 -15.18 -6.50
CA SER A 155 10.49 -16.49 -6.92
C SER A 155 10.19 -16.50 -8.42
N ASN A 156 10.47 -17.64 -9.07
CA ASN A 156 10.06 -17.89 -10.46
C ASN A 156 8.62 -18.42 -10.59
N CYS A 157 8.00 -18.84 -9.48
CA CYS A 157 6.62 -19.28 -9.44
C CYS A 157 5.77 -18.22 -8.73
N ILE A 158 4.88 -17.56 -9.50
CA ILE A 158 4.01 -16.49 -9.02
C ILE A 158 2.55 -16.95 -9.12
N LEU A 159 1.85 -16.98 -7.99
CA LEU A 159 0.41 -17.15 -7.93
C LEU A 159 -0.24 -15.75 -7.89
N ASN A 160 -0.87 -15.37 -8.99
CA ASN A 160 -1.55 -14.07 -9.10
C ASN A 160 -3.00 -14.17 -8.61
N LEU A 161 -3.27 -13.59 -7.45
CA LEU A 161 -4.61 -13.40 -6.89
C LEU A 161 -5.00 -11.91 -6.83
N ALA A 162 -4.25 -11.04 -7.51
CA ALA A 162 -4.55 -9.62 -7.62
C ALA A 162 -5.51 -9.35 -8.80
N SER A 163 -6.23 -8.23 -8.68
CA SER A 163 -7.30 -7.73 -9.58
C SER A 163 -6.80 -6.69 -10.57
#